data_AF-A0A413ELU1-F1
#
_entry.id   AF-A0A413ELU1-F1
#
_cell.length_a   1.000
_cell.length_b   1.000
_cell.length_c   1.000
_cell.angle_alpha   90.00
_cell.angle_beta   90.00
_cell.angle_gamma   90.00
#
_symmetry.space_group_name_H-M   'P 1'
#
loop_
_entity.id
_entity.type
_entity.pdbx_description
1 polymer ?
#
loop_
_entity_poly.entity_id
_entity_poly.type
_entity_poly.pdbx_seq_one_letter_code
_entity_poly.pdbx_strand_id
1 'polypeptide(L)'
;MSIEEFKKTLEIIKEDWNNESHSYKNENYFIYIKENLKSSYVERTLGTKSLINIRYIIPIGAYNYSFKNNEETSLNTIGFFNNKYEPCEVTFGSWELYKMEFMHSYFDGKAGYYPIPYIRKINNPTCKQKFDTGYTIEDFDEILAAIWKYIKEQE
;
A
#
# COMPACT_ATOMS: atom_id res chain seq x y z
N MET A 1 11.45 15.30 -4.60
CA MET A 1 12.56 14.35 -4.38
C MET A 1 12.89 13.66 -5.71
N SER A 2 14.16 13.33 -5.99
CA SER A 2 14.53 12.52 -7.15
C SER A 2 14.17 11.05 -6.96
N ILE A 3 14.14 10.25 -8.04
CA ILE A 3 13.84 8.82 -7.93
C ILE A 3 14.97 8.07 -7.18
N GLU A 4 16.22 8.51 -7.31
CA GLU A 4 17.38 7.96 -6.60
C GLU A 4 17.33 8.27 -5.11
N GLU A 5 16.97 9.50 -4.74
CA GLU A 5 16.72 9.88 -3.34
C GLU A 5 15.59 9.04 -2.75
N PHE A 6 14.51 8.85 -3.51
CA PHE A 6 13.38 8.04 -3.06
C PHE A 6 13.76 6.59 -2.83
N LYS A 7 14.52 5.97 -3.75
CA LYS A 7 15.02 4.59 -3.57
C LYS A 7 15.84 4.46 -2.28
N LYS A 8 16.75 5.41 -2.02
CA LYS A 8 17.53 5.46 -0.77
C LYS A 8 16.64 5.61 0.45
N THR A 9 15.61 6.46 0.39
CA THR A 9 14.63 6.60 1.48
C THR A 9 13.91 5.28 1.75
N LEU A 10 13.49 4.54 0.71
CA LEU A 10 12.86 3.24 0.89
C LEU A 10 13.82 2.18 1.46
N GLU A 11 15.09 2.21 1.06
CA GLU A 11 16.13 1.34 1.63
C GLU A 11 16.33 1.62 3.13
N ILE A 12 16.49 2.88 3.52
CA ILE A 12 16.64 3.29 4.93
C ILE A 12 15.44 2.84 5.77
N ILE A 13 14.21 3.09 5.29
CA ILE A 13 12.99 2.68 6.03
C ILE A 13 12.95 1.16 6.23
N LYS A 14 13.38 0.39 5.23
CA LYS A 14 13.43 -1.07 5.33
C LYS A 14 14.50 -1.53 6.30
N GLU A 15 15.69 -0.94 6.25
CA GLU A 15 16.80 -1.24 7.14
C GLU A 15 16.45 -0.94 8.60
N ASP A 16 15.83 0.20 8.87
CA ASP A 16 15.38 0.61 10.21
C ASP A 16 14.31 -0.34 10.79
N TRP A 17 13.52 -0.96 9.91
CA TRP A 17 12.47 -1.90 10.32
C TRP A 17 12.98 -3.34 10.49
N ASN A 18 14.04 -3.73 9.76
CA ASN A 18 14.62 -5.06 9.83
C ASN A 18 15.15 -5.36 11.25
N ASN A 19 14.85 -6.56 11.73
CA ASN A 19 15.27 -7.05 13.04
C ASN A 19 15.36 -8.58 13.04
N GLU A 20 15.72 -9.20 14.16
CA GLU A 20 15.86 -10.67 14.26
C GLU A 20 14.59 -11.43 13.88
N SER A 21 13.41 -10.82 14.03
CA SER A 21 12.12 -11.46 13.73
C SER A 21 11.57 -11.12 12.34
N HIS A 22 12.12 -10.09 11.67
CA HIS A 22 11.59 -9.60 10.40
C HIS A 22 12.70 -9.11 9.47
N SER A 23 12.69 -9.58 8.22
CA SER A 23 13.63 -9.10 7.20
C SER A 23 12.95 -8.88 5.86
N TYR A 24 13.06 -7.67 5.32
CA TYR A 24 12.61 -7.36 3.97
C TYR A 24 13.37 -8.17 2.92
N LYS A 25 12.62 -8.62 1.92
CA LYS A 25 13.12 -9.31 0.73
C LYS A 25 13.35 -8.31 -0.39
N ASN A 26 14.04 -8.77 -1.43
CA ASN A 26 14.12 -8.04 -2.70
C ASN A 26 12.84 -8.21 -3.58
N GLU A 27 11.68 -8.29 -2.94
CA GLU A 27 10.38 -8.34 -3.60
C GLU A 27 9.55 -7.16 -3.12
N ASN A 28 9.01 -6.40 -4.07
CA ASN A 28 8.31 -5.16 -3.81
C ASN A 28 7.09 -5.05 -4.72
N TYR A 29 6.15 -4.23 -4.29
CA TYR A 29 5.03 -3.78 -5.09
C TYR A 29 4.89 -2.27 -4.93
N PHE A 30 4.52 -1.59 -6.00
CA PHE A 30 4.31 -0.15 -6.02
C PHE A 30 2.91 0.07 -6.56
N ILE A 31 2.00 0.51 -5.69
CA ILE A 31 0.64 0.84 -6.08
C ILE A 31 0.62 2.30 -6.48
N TYR A 32 0.27 2.57 -7.73
CA TYR A 32 0.17 3.92 -8.27
C TYR A 32 -1.31 4.29 -8.41
N ILE A 33 -1.78 5.26 -7.64
CA ILE A 33 -3.16 5.75 -7.71
C ILE A 33 -3.19 6.99 -8.61
N LYS A 34 -4.06 6.97 -9.62
CA LYS A 34 -4.21 8.07 -10.58
C LYS A 34 -4.92 9.26 -9.95
N GLU A 35 -4.80 10.43 -10.57
CA GLU A 35 -5.41 11.69 -10.11
C GLU A 35 -6.92 11.63 -9.91
N ASN A 36 -7.62 10.79 -10.67
CA ASN A 36 -9.06 10.57 -10.52
C ASN A 36 -9.45 9.79 -9.25
N LEU A 37 -8.47 9.23 -8.51
CA LEU A 37 -8.62 8.42 -7.31
C LEU A 37 -9.50 7.18 -7.44
N LYS A 38 -9.85 6.78 -8.66
CA LYS A 38 -10.74 5.65 -8.99
C LYS A 38 -10.05 4.57 -9.81
N SER A 39 -8.81 4.81 -10.20
CA SER A 39 -8.04 3.90 -11.00
C SER A 39 -6.58 3.94 -10.59
N SER A 40 -5.90 2.84 -10.83
CA SER A 40 -4.57 2.56 -10.34
C SER A 40 -3.88 1.55 -11.25
N TYR A 41 -2.64 1.24 -10.91
CA TYR A 41 -1.93 0.07 -11.40
C TYR A 41 -0.84 -0.31 -10.40
N VAL A 42 -0.37 -1.54 -10.50
CA VAL A 42 0.67 -2.06 -9.62
C VAL A 42 1.87 -2.51 -10.43
N GLU A 43 3.07 -2.12 -9.99
CA GLU A 43 4.33 -2.61 -10.55
C GLU A 43 5.17 -3.29 -9.48
N ARG A 44 5.96 -4.30 -9.87
CA ARG A 44 6.88 -5.00 -8.95
C ARG A 44 8.22 -4.30 -8.76
N THR A 45 8.50 -3.33 -9.62
CA THR A 45 9.72 -2.53 -9.62
C THR A 45 9.32 -1.08 -9.70
N LEU A 46 10.07 -0.20 -9.04
CA LEU A 46 9.86 1.24 -9.18
C LEU A 46 10.18 1.65 -10.62
N GLY A 47 9.13 1.84 -11.42
CA GLY A 47 9.27 2.12 -12.84
C GLY A 47 9.88 3.48 -13.13
N THR A 48 10.41 3.63 -14.35
CA THR A 48 10.84 4.92 -14.92
C THR A 48 9.72 5.63 -15.67
N LYS A 49 8.49 5.09 -15.61
CA LYS A 49 7.32 5.67 -16.26
C LYS A 49 7.05 7.06 -15.72
N SER A 50 6.54 7.91 -16.61
CA SER A 50 6.11 9.25 -16.23
C SER A 50 5.03 9.16 -15.16
N LEU A 51 5.19 9.95 -14.09
CA LEU A 51 4.19 10.09 -13.03
C LEU A 51 3.09 11.11 -13.38
N ILE A 52 3.01 11.52 -14.66
CA ILE A 52 1.89 12.33 -15.17
C ILE A 52 0.59 11.56 -14.92
N ASN A 53 -0.41 12.24 -14.35
CA ASN A 53 -1.69 11.69 -13.92
C ASN A 53 -1.63 10.73 -12.73
N ILE A 54 -0.49 10.59 -12.06
CA ILE A 54 -0.38 9.88 -10.78
C ILE A 54 -0.53 10.91 -9.66
N ARG A 55 -1.28 10.54 -8.63
CA ARG A 55 -1.45 11.35 -7.43
C ARG A 55 -0.74 10.76 -6.23
N TYR A 56 -0.83 9.44 -6.06
CA TYR A 56 -0.19 8.74 -4.95
C TYR A 56 0.59 7.53 -5.40
N ILE A 57 1.64 7.22 -4.65
CA ILE A 57 2.47 6.03 -4.78
C ILE A 57 2.53 5.40 -3.39
N ILE A 58 2.22 4.11 -3.32
CA ILE A 58 2.25 3.33 -2.09
C ILE A 58 3.23 2.17 -2.27
N PRO A 59 4.49 2.33 -1.80
CA PRO A 59 5.48 1.28 -1.82
C PRO A 59 5.17 0.22 -0.76
N ILE A 60 5.17 -1.03 -1.19
CA ILE A 60 4.91 -2.22 -0.40
C ILE A 60 6.14 -3.11 -0.48
N GLY A 61 6.65 -3.55 0.66
CA GLY A 61 7.78 -4.48 0.73
C GLY A 61 7.32 -5.85 1.20
N ALA A 62 7.79 -6.90 0.52
CA ALA A 62 7.65 -8.25 1.05
C ALA A 62 8.70 -8.48 2.13
N TYR A 63 8.33 -9.12 3.22
CA TYR A 63 9.24 -9.45 4.31
C TYR A 63 9.02 -10.88 4.78
N ASN A 64 10.11 -11.52 5.20
CA ASN A 64 10.06 -12.76 5.95
C ASN A 64 9.79 -12.44 7.42
N TYR A 65 8.96 -13.23 8.06
CA TYR A 65 8.82 -13.23 9.51
C TYR A 65 8.90 -14.65 10.07
N SER A 66 9.49 -14.74 11.27
CA SER A 66 9.64 -16.00 11.98
C SER A 66 8.48 -16.18 12.96
N PHE A 67 7.67 -17.21 12.76
CA PHE A 67 6.63 -17.60 13.71
C PHE A 67 6.70 -19.09 14.01
N LYS A 68 6.95 -19.44 15.28
CA LYS A 68 7.01 -20.84 15.76
C LYS A 68 7.89 -21.75 14.89
N ASN A 69 9.10 -21.30 14.56
CA ASN A 69 10.10 -21.98 13.73
C ASN A 69 9.77 -22.13 12.24
N ASN A 70 8.70 -21.49 11.75
CA ASN A 70 8.43 -21.36 10.32
C ASN A 70 8.81 -19.95 9.84
N GLU A 71 9.46 -19.87 8.68
CA GLU A 71 9.64 -18.63 7.94
C GLU A 71 8.46 -18.46 6.98
N GLU A 72 7.72 -17.39 7.16
CA GLU A 72 6.57 -17.04 6.32
C GLU A 72 6.83 -15.71 5.62
N THR A 73 6.24 -15.49 4.44
CA THR A 73 6.30 -14.22 3.73
C THR A 73 4.99 -13.45 3.89
N SER A 74 5.09 -12.16 4.18
CA SER A 74 3.96 -11.23 4.18
C SER A 74 4.36 -9.92 3.49
N LEU A 75 3.40 -9.02 3.30
CA LEU A 75 3.62 -7.68 2.76
C LEU A 75 3.41 -6.62 3.85
N ASN A 76 4.25 -5.59 3.82
CA ASN A 76 4.09 -4.41 4.66
C ASN A 76 4.04 -3.14 3.80
N THR A 77 3.15 -2.23 4.18
CA THR A 77 3.13 -0.87 3.62
C THR A 77 4.33 -0.11 4.16
N ILE A 78 5.23 0.32 3.27
CA ILE A 78 6.43 1.09 3.65
C ILE A 78 6.05 2.54 3.97
N GLY A 79 5.13 3.11 3.20
CA GLY A 79 4.64 4.46 3.42
C GLY A 79 3.73 4.95 2.30
N PHE A 80 3.36 6.22 2.39
CA PHE A 80 2.47 6.89 1.45
C PHE A 80 3.17 8.12 0.89
N PHE A 81 3.19 8.24 -0.44
CA PHE A 81 3.96 9.28 -1.12
C PHE A 81 3.13 9.92 -2.24
N ASN A 82 3.42 11.19 -2.54
CA ASN A 82 2.85 11.88 -3.69
C ASN A 82 3.63 11.57 -4.97
N ASN A 83 3.20 12.14 -6.09
CA ASN A 83 3.88 11.99 -7.38
C ASN A 83 5.24 12.72 -7.52
N LYS A 84 5.70 13.38 -6.45
CA LYS A 84 7.05 13.96 -6.31
C LYS A 84 7.93 13.15 -5.35
N TYR A 85 7.45 11.96 -4.96
CA TYR A 85 8.07 11.06 -4.00
C TYR A 85 8.19 11.64 -2.57
N GLU A 86 7.39 12.63 -2.23
CA GLU A 86 7.38 13.21 -0.89
C GLU A 86 6.34 12.50 -0.02
N PRO A 87 6.64 12.20 1.27
CA PRO A 87 5.67 11.64 2.19
C PRO A 87 4.39 12.48 2.25
N CYS A 88 3.22 11.85 2.21
CA CYS A 88 1.95 12.55 2.25
C CYS A 88 0.82 11.73 2.85
N GLU A 89 -0.30 12.40 3.14
CA GLU A 89 -1.57 11.76 3.45
C GLU A 89 -2.31 11.37 2.16
N VAL A 90 -2.83 10.13 2.10
CA VAL A 90 -3.66 9.67 0.99
C VAL A 90 -5.11 9.99 1.32
N THR A 91 -5.70 10.97 0.62
CA THR A 91 -7.03 11.47 0.92
C THR A 91 -8.06 11.14 -0.15
N PHE A 92 -9.26 10.79 0.30
CA PHE A 92 -10.46 10.52 -0.48
C PHE A 92 -11.57 11.45 0.01
N GLY A 93 -11.63 12.67 -0.53
CA GLY A 93 -12.56 13.70 -0.04
C GLY A 93 -12.27 14.07 1.41
N SER A 94 -13.25 13.87 2.30
CA SER A 94 -13.13 14.13 3.75
C SER A 94 -12.56 12.95 4.56
N TRP A 95 -12.01 11.94 3.88
CA TRP A 95 -11.43 10.74 4.48
C TRP A 95 -9.97 10.57 4.12
N GLU A 96 -9.20 9.89 4.96
CA GLU A 96 -7.81 9.53 4.69
C GLU A 96 -7.54 8.05 4.92
N LEU A 97 -6.68 7.45 4.07
CA LEU A 97 -6.09 6.14 4.28
C LEU A 97 -4.88 6.27 5.20
N TYR A 98 -5.00 5.75 6.42
CA TYR A 98 -3.95 5.90 7.44
C TYR A 98 -3.18 4.61 7.71
N LYS A 99 -3.71 3.46 7.27
CA LYS A 99 -3.07 2.15 7.41
C LYS A 99 -3.54 1.23 6.30
N MET A 100 -2.66 0.37 5.82
CA MET A 100 -3.02 -0.73 4.93
C MET A 100 -2.26 -1.98 5.35
N GLU A 101 -3.02 -3.01 5.73
CA GLU A 101 -2.51 -4.34 6.05
C GLU A 101 -2.66 -5.24 4.84
N PHE A 102 -2.12 -6.46 4.92
CA PHE A 102 -2.24 -7.46 3.88
C PHE A 102 -2.59 -8.80 4.49
N MET A 103 -3.60 -9.45 3.91
CA MET A 103 -3.78 -10.89 4.08
C MET A 103 -2.97 -11.61 3.00
N HIS A 104 -2.34 -12.70 3.39
CA HIS A 104 -1.62 -13.60 2.49
C HIS A 104 -2.41 -14.92 2.38
N SER A 105 -2.61 -15.40 1.16
CA SER A 105 -3.16 -16.73 0.91
C SER A 105 -2.38 -17.39 -0.22
N TYR A 106 -2.15 -18.69 -0.09
CA TYR A 106 -1.47 -19.49 -1.10
C TYR A 106 -2.50 -20.39 -1.79
N PHE A 107 -2.71 -20.17 -3.09
CA PHE A 107 -3.63 -20.98 -3.87
C PHE A 107 -2.98 -21.37 -5.20
N ASP A 108 -3.04 -22.65 -5.54
CA ASP A 108 -2.52 -23.21 -6.81
C ASP A 108 -1.07 -22.81 -7.13
N GLY A 109 -0.18 -22.87 -6.12
CA GLY A 109 1.24 -22.55 -6.31
C GLY A 109 1.55 -21.04 -6.43
N LYS A 110 0.56 -20.16 -6.24
CA LYS A 110 0.73 -18.71 -6.31
C LYS A 110 0.36 -18.07 -4.98
N ALA A 111 1.23 -17.17 -4.51
CA ALA A 111 0.92 -16.27 -3.41
C ALA A 111 -0.01 -15.17 -3.92
N GLY A 112 -1.19 -15.07 -3.30
CA GLY A 112 -2.11 -13.95 -3.44
C GLY A 112 -1.98 -13.03 -2.22
N TYR A 113 -1.85 -11.74 -2.48
CA TYR A 113 -1.80 -10.72 -1.43
C TYR A 113 -3.01 -9.82 -1.56
N TYR A 114 -3.75 -9.67 -0.45
CA TYR A 114 -5.04 -9.01 -0.41
C TYR A 114 -4.94 -7.78 0.49
N PRO A 115 -4.92 -6.56 -0.08
CA PRO A 115 -4.83 -5.34 0.69
C PRO A 115 -6.08 -5.12 1.54
N ILE A 116 -5.86 -4.71 2.78
CA ILE A 116 -6.89 -4.38 3.77
C ILE A 116 -6.69 -2.92 4.19
N PRO A 117 -7.28 -1.96 3.46
CA PRO A 117 -7.14 -0.56 3.79
C PRO A 117 -7.99 -0.18 5.02
N TYR A 118 -7.46 0.75 5.79
CA TYR A 118 -8.11 1.39 6.93
C TYR A 118 -8.20 2.88 6.66
N ILE A 119 -9.42 3.39 6.56
CA ILE A 119 -9.66 4.83 6.41
C ILE A 119 -10.24 5.42 7.68
N ARG A 120 -10.07 6.73 7.86
CA ARG A 120 -10.75 7.50 8.91
C ARG A 120 -11.19 8.86 8.40
N LYS A 121 -12.20 9.45 9.04
CA LYS A 121 -12.68 10.78 8.68
C LYS A 121 -11.66 11.83 9.15
N ILE A 122 -11.30 12.75 8.26
CA ILE A 122 -10.41 13.87 8.57
C ILE A 122 -11.07 14.71 9.67
N ASN A 123 -10.30 15.07 10.70
CA ASN A 123 -10.76 15.77 11.92
C ASN A 123 -11.72 14.98 12.84
N ASN A 124 -12.03 13.72 12.54
CA ASN A 124 -12.76 12.84 13.45
C ASN A 124 -12.15 11.43 13.47
N PRO A 125 -11.00 11.25 14.15
CA PRO A 125 -10.21 10.02 14.06
C PRO A 125 -10.87 8.81 14.70
N THR A 126 -11.98 8.94 15.44
CA THR A 126 -12.75 7.79 15.96
C THR A 126 -13.68 7.20 14.91
N CYS A 127 -14.04 7.96 13.88
CA CYS A 127 -14.82 7.49 12.74
C CYS A 127 -13.89 6.78 11.76
N LYS A 128 -13.88 5.43 11.82
CA LYS A 128 -12.95 4.56 11.08
C LYS A 128 -13.71 3.48 10.32
N GLN A 129 -13.15 3.06 9.19
CA GLN A 129 -13.64 1.91 8.43
C GLN A 129 -12.46 1.04 7.98
N LYS A 130 -12.61 -0.28 8.14
CA LYS A 130 -11.72 -1.31 7.61
C LYS A 130 -12.38 -1.95 6.39
N PHE A 131 -11.63 -2.20 5.32
CA PHE A 131 -12.15 -2.88 4.14
C PHE A 131 -11.46 -4.23 3.96
N ASP A 132 -12.21 -5.31 4.13
CA ASP A 132 -11.81 -6.66 3.75
C ASP A 132 -12.53 -7.01 2.45
N THR A 133 -11.92 -6.65 1.33
CA THR A 133 -12.60 -6.67 0.03
C THR A 133 -12.48 -8.02 -0.69
N GLY A 134 -11.50 -8.84 -0.31
CA GLY A 134 -11.17 -10.07 -1.03
C GLY A 134 -10.47 -9.87 -2.38
N TYR A 135 -10.16 -8.63 -2.78
CA TYR A 135 -9.42 -8.34 -4.01
C TYR A 135 -7.91 -8.41 -3.81
N THR A 136 -7.21 -8.86 -4.84
CA THR A 136 -5.75 -8.92 -4.82
C THR A 136 -5.14 -7.53 -4.96
N ILE A 137 -3.85 -7.40 -4.66
CA ILE A 137 -3.12 -6.14 -4.85
C ILE A 137 -3.15 -5.70 -6.32
N GLU A 138 -3.13 -6.63 -7.27
CA GLU A 138 -3.24 -6.34 -8.70
C GLU A 138 -4.61 -5.74 -9.09
N ASP A 139 -5.67 -6.03 -8.33
CA ASP A 139 -7.04 -5.56 -8.57
C ASP A 139 -7.38 -4.31 -7.73
N PHE A 140 -6.40 -3.45 -7.45
CA PHE A 140 -6.56 -2.31 -6.52
C PHE A 140 -7.64 -1.30 -6.93
N ASP A 141 -8.06 -1.28 -8.20
CA ASP A 141 -9.19 -0.48 -8.68
C ASP A 141 -10.52 -0.85 -7.99
N GLU A 142 -10.75 -2.14 -7.73
CA GLU A 142 -11.94 -2.62 -7.04
C GLU A 142 -11.94 -2.21 -5.56
N ILE A 143 -10.75 -2.14 -4.97
CA ILE A 143 -10.55 -1.66 -3.59
C ILE A 143 -10.86 -0.16 -3.51
N LEU A 144 -10.38 0.63 -4.48
CA LEU A 144 -10.73 2.05 -4.60
C LEU A 144 -12.24 2.25 -4.79
N ALA A 145 -12.88 1.41 -5.60
CA ALA A 145 -14.33 1.46 -5.81
C ALA A 145 -15.10 1.19 -4.51
N ALA A 146 -14.68 0.20 -3.71
CA ALA A 146 -15.28 -0.09 -2.41
C ALA A 146 -15.14 1.07 -1.42
N ILE A 147 -13.97 1.71 -1.35
CA ILE A 147 -13.74 2.90 -0.53
C ILE A 147 -14.68 4.03 -0.95
N TRP A 148 -14.76 4.35 -2.24
CA TRP A 148 -15.62 5.43 -2.74
C TRP A 148 -17.10 5.15 -2.55
N LYS A 149 -17.53 3.89 -2.67
CA LYS A 149 -18.90 3.49 -2.39
C LYS A 149 -19.26 3.81 -0.94
N TYR A 150 -18.42 3.38 0.00
CA TYR A 150 -18.63 3.67 1.43
C TYR A 150 -18.66 5.19 1.69
N ILE A 151 -17.70 5.96 1.17
CA ILE A 151 -17.64 7.41 1.40
C ILE A 151 -18.93 8.10 0.94
N LYS A 152 -19.46 7.73 -0.23
CA LYS A 152 -20.74 8.28 -0.73
C LYS A 152 -21.95 7.92 0.12
N GLU A 153 -21.92 6.79 0.82
CA GLU A 153 -22.99 6.37 1.74
C GLU A 153 -22.91 7.10 3.09
N GLN A 154 -21.78 7.76 3.40
CA GLN A 154 -21.57 8.54 4.62
C GLN A 154 -21.76 10.06 4.43
N GLU A 155 -21.99 10.51 3.19
CA GLU A 155 -22.27 11.90 2.80
C GLU A 155 -23.78 12.12 2.56
#